data_AF-A0A9D7RIH7-F1
#
_entry.id   AF-A0A9D7RIH7-F1
#
_cell.length_a   1.000
_cell.length_b   1.000
_cell.length_c   1.000
_cell.angle_alpha   90.00
_cell.angle_beta   90.00
_cell.angle_gamma   90.00
#
_symmetry.space_group_name_H-M   'P 1'
#
loop_
_entity.id
_entity.type
_entity.pdbx_description
1 polymer ?
#
loop_
_entity_poly.entity_id
_entity_poly.type
_entity_poly.pdbx_seq_one_letter_code
_entity_poly.pdbx_strand_id
1 'polypeptide(L)'
;MDKKTILSQKLPSAAELMKDGARILNWNATPKEYDDVRRIVRRAVNLAVLHKVPLNGELLAQDLIAVHCNTCPLNFWHLLISSDDTFTHDVLGIGIHIDRTNAQLRDGWLPRTRKNLA
;
A
#
# COMPACT_ATOMS: atom_id res chain seq x y z
N MET A 1 -12.22 34.10 11.89
CA MET A 1 -11.62 33.64 10.63
C MET A 1 -12.73 33.22 9.68
N ASP A 2 -12.88 33.93 8.57
CA ASP A 2 -13.94 33.74 7.58
C ASP A 2 -13.67 32.49 6.72
N LYS A 3 -14.67 31.60 6.64
CA LYS A 3 -14.59 30.33 5.89
C LYS A 3 -14.56 30.54 4.37
N LYS A 4 -14.80 31.76 3.87
CA LYS A 4 -14.79 32.07 2.44
C LYS A 4 -13.38 32.24 1.84
N THR A 5 -12.35 32.48 2.66
CA THR A 5 -10.99 32.73 2.17
C THR A 5 -10.21 31.46 1.81
N ILE A 6 -10.62 30.28 2.31
CA ILE A 6 -9.90 29.01 2.05
C ILE A 6 -10.38 28.34 0.75
N LEU A 7 -11.56 28.69 0.24
CA LEU A 7 -12.19 28.05 -0.93
C LEU A 7 -11.85 28.74 -2.28
N SER A 8 -11.06 29.81 -2.28
CA SER A 8 -10.66 30.53 -3.49
C SER A 8 -9.26 30.18 -4.00
N GLN A 9 -8.55 29.26 -3.33
CA GLN A 9 -7.27 28.78 -3.85
C GLN A 9 -7.54 27.72 -4.90
N LYS A 10 -7.28 28.09 -6.16
CA LYS A 10 -7.32 27.19 -7.31
C LYS A 10 -6.36 26.03 -7.01
N LEU A 11 -6.89 24.80 -6.96
CA LEU A 11 -6.05 23.61 -6.83
C LEU A 11 -5.02 23.60 -7.97
N PRO A 12 -3.75 23.32 -7.69
CA PRO A 12 -2.72 23.27 -8.73
C PRO A 12 -3.10 22.24 -9.79
N SER A 13 -2.81 22.56 -11.04
CA SER A 13 -3.01 21.64 -12.15
C SER A 13 -2.13 20.41 -12.01
N ALA A 14 -2.54 19.29 -12.62
CA ALA A 14 -1.73 18.07 -12.64
C ALA A 14 -0.31 18.33 -13.17
N ALA A 15 -0.16 19.25 -14.13
CA ALA A 15 1.13 19.66 -14.68
C ALA A 15 2.00 20.45 -13.69
N GLU A 16 1.40 21.18 -12.75
CA GLU A 16 2.13 21.91 -11.70
C GLU A 16 2.58 20.98 -10.57
N LEU A 17 1.78 19.97 -10.22
CA LEU A 17 2.18 18.92 -9.28
C LEU A 17 3.34 18.06 -9.80
N MET A 18 3.49 17.94 -11.11
CA MET A 18 4.55 17.16 -11.76
C MET A 18 5.92 17.85 -11.77
N LYS A 19 6.02 19.15 -11.43
CA LYS A 19 7.28 19.91 -11.49
C LYS A 19 8.26 19.60 -10.35
N ASP A 20 7.77 19.05 -9.23
CA ASP A 20 8.58 18.78 -8.03
C ASP A 20 8.99 17.30 -7.86
N GLY A 21 8.85 16.47 -8.90
CA GLY A 21 9.15 15.04 -8.82
C GLY A 21 8.16 14.24 -7.94
N ALA A 22 7.14 14.90 -7.39
CA ALA A 22 6.01 14.26 -6.71
C ALA A 22 5.16 13.51 -7.75
N ARG A 23 5.43 12.22 -7.90
CA ARG A 23 4.65 11.34 -8.77
C ARG A 23 3.26 11.18 -8.17
N ILE A 24 2.23 11.49 -8.95
CA ILE A 24 0.84 11.19 -8.56
C ILE A 24 0.72 9.66 -8.43
N LEU A 25 0.42 9.19 -7.22
CA LEU A 25 0.21 7.77 -6.96
C LEU A 25 -1.10 7.29 -7.60
N ASN A 26 -1.03 6.13 -8.23
CA ASN A 26 -2.18 5.40 -8.73
C ASN A 26 -2.87 4.64 -7.59
N TRP A 27 -4.19 4.76 -7.51
CA TRP A 27 -5.04 4.08 -6.52
C TRP A 27 -6.16 3.25 -7.17
N ASN A 28 -6.05 2.96 -8.48
CA ASN A 28 -7.07 2.26 -9.26
C ASN A 28 -7.03 0.74 -9.08
N ALA A 29 -7.14 0.25 -7.84
CA ALA A 29 -7.43 -1.14 -7.56
C ALA A 29 -8.92 -1.45 -7.83
N THR A 30 -9.22 -2.69 -8.22
CA THR A 30 -10.59 -3.14 -8.45
C THR A 30 -11.34 -3.35 -7.12
N PRO A 31 -12.69 -3.34 -7.13
CA PRO A 31 -13.48 -3.68 -5.93
C PRO A 31 -13.11 -5.03 -5.31
N LYS A 32 -12.76 -6.02 -6.16
CA LYS A 32 -12.30 -7.34 -5.70
C LYS A 32 -10.93 -7.24 -5.00
N GLU A 33 -9.99 -6.49 -5.57
CA GLU A 33 -8.67 -6.29 -4.95
C GLU A 33 -8.77 -5.57 -3.60
N TYR A 34 -9.66 -4.59 -3.47
CA TYR A 34 -9.97 -4.00 -2.17
C TYR A 34 -10.54 -5.02 -1.17
N ASP A 35 -11.39 -5.95 -1.63
CA ASP A 35 -11.87 -7.03 -0.77
C ASP A 35 -10.77 -8.00 -0.35
N ASP A 36 -9.90 -8.39 -1.29
CA ASP A 36 -8.75 -9.24 -1.00
C ASP A 36 -7.81 -8.57 0.03
N VAL A 37 -7.54 -7.28 -0.11
CA VAL A 37 -6.74 -6.51 0.86
C VAL A 37 -7.40 -6.48 2.24
N ARG A 38 -8.73 -6.30 2.34
CA ARG A 38 -9.43 -6.38 3.64
C ARG A 38 -9.22 -7.74 4.31
N ARG A 39 -9.26 -8.84 3.55
CA ARG A 39 -9.03 -10.20 4.07
C ARG A 39 -7.59 -10.38 4.55
N ILE A 40 -6.62 -9.87 3.78
CA ILE A 40 -5.19 -9.87 4.15
C ILE A 40 -4.99 -9.08 5.44
N VAL A 41 -5.51 -7.86 5.54
CA VAL A 41 -5.40 -7.02 6.75
C VAL A 41 -6.00 -7.72 7.96
N ARG A 42 -7.18 -8.35 7.81
CA ARG A 42 -7.79 -9.13 8.89
C ARG A 42 -6.89 -10.29 9.36
N ARG A 43 -6.27 -11.03 8.42
CA ARG A 43 -5.31 -12.09 8.75
C ARG A 43 -4.09 -11.53 9.49
N ALA A 44 -3.54 -10.40 9.02
CA ALA A 44 -2.40 -9.74 9.64
C ALA A 44 -2.70 -9.23 11.05
N VAL A 45 -3.86 -8.61 11.28
CA VAL A 45 -4.30 -8.15 12.60
C VAL A 45 -4.45 -9.33 13.56
N ASN A 46 -5.04 -10.46 13.12
CA ASN A 46 -5.17 -11.63 13.98
C ASN A 46 -3.80 -12.20 14.41
N LEU A 47 -2.84 -12.30 13.47
CA LEU A 47 -1.48 -12.72 13.79
C LEU A 47 -0.77 -11.73 14.72
N ALA A 48 -0.92 -10.42 14.47
CA ALA A 48 -0.35 -9.37 15.31
C ALA A 48 -0.88 -9.45 16.75
N VAL A 49 -2.19 -9.68 16.93
CA VAL A 49 -2.80 -9.90 18.26
C VAL A 49 -2.24 -11.16 18.92
N LEU A 50 -2.18 -12.28 18.20
CA LEU A 50 -1.65 -13.54 18.73
C LEU A 50 -0.21 -13.40 19.24
N HIS A 51 0.62 -12.67 18.50
CA HIS A 51 2.04 -12.46 18.82
C HIS A 51 2.32 -11.19 19.63
N LYS A 52 1.29 -10.42 20.01
CA LYS A 52 1.41 -9.16 20.77
C LYS A 52 2.30 -8.12 20.11
N VAL A 53 2.22 -8.02 18.78
CA VAL A 53 2.97 -7.04 17.97
C VAL A 53 2.02 -5.90 17.56
N PRO A 54 2.42 -4.63 17.70
CA PRO A 54 1.60 -3.52 17.21
C PRO A 54 1.52 -3.53 15.68
N LEU A 55 0.32 -3.41 15.14
CA LEU A 55 0.07 -3.30 13.71
C LEU A 55 -1.05 -2.29 13.43
N ASN A 56 -0.80 -1.34 12.53
CA ASN A 56 -1.83 -0.46 12.01
C ASN A 56 -2.43 -1.07 10.73
N GLY A 57 -3.64 -1.63 10.83
CA GLY A 57 -4.31 -2.29 9.72
C GLY A 57 -4.73 -1.34 8.59
N GLU A 58 -5.08 -0.09 8.90
CA GLU A 58 -5.46 0.91 7.89
C GLU A 58 -4.26 1.35 7.06
N LEU A 59 -3.12 1.61 7.73
CA LEU A 59 -1.87 1.94 7.07
C LEU A 59 -1.39 0.78 6.20
N LEU A 60 -1.47 -0.45 6.71
CA LEU A 60 -1.14 -1.64 5.93
C LEU A 60 -2.02 -1.77 4.68
N ALA A 61 -3.33 -1.51 4.79
CA ALA A 61 -4.24 -1.53 3.64
C ALA A 61 -3.79 -0.54 2.56
N GLN A 62 -3.42 0.67 2.97
CA GLN A 62 -2.93 1.71 2.06
C GLN A 62 -1.60 1.31 1.41
N ASP A 63 -0.64 0.80 2.20
CA ASP A 63 0.66 0.37 1.70
C ASP A 63 0.54 -0.77 0.67
N LEU A 64 -0.34 -1.76 0.93
CA LEU A 64 -0.60 -2.87 0.00
C LEU A 64 -1.16 -2.38 -1.35
N ILE A 65 -2.12 -1.46 -1.33
CA ILE A 65 -2.69 -0.89 -2.56
C ILE A 65 -1.67 -0.01 -3.28
N ALA A 66 -0.94 0.84 -2.54
CA ALA A 66 0.08 1.71 -3.09
C ALA A 66 1.15 0.91 -3.83
N VAL A 67 1.71 -0.14 -3.21
CA VAL A 67 2.69 -1.02 -3.84
C VAL A 67 2.09 -1.72 -5.06
N HIS A 68 0.90 -2.30 -4.92
CA HIS A 68 0.24 -3.05 -5.97
C HIS A 68 -0.03 -2.21 -7.24
N CYS A 69 -0.52 -0.98 -7.07
CA CYS A 69 -0.94 -0.12 -8.17
C CYS A 69 0.21 0.67 -8.83
N ASN A 70 1.40 0.74 -8.20
CA ASN A 70 2.47 1.64 -8.65
C ASN A 70 3.82 0.96 -8.93
N THR A 71 4.24 0.00 -8.11
CA THR A 71 5.64 -0.48 -8.13
C THR A 71 5.75 -1.98 -8.31
N CYS A 72 4.96 -2.75 -7.56
CA CYS A 72 5.09 -4.20 -7.53
C CYS A 72 3.69 -4.83 -7.46
N PRO A 73 3.10 -5.21 -8.60
CA PRO A 73 1.80 -5.88 -8.61
C PRO A 73 1.83 -7.14 -7.74
N LEU A 74 0.96 -7.19 -6.74
CA LEU A 74 0.90 -8.28 -5.75
C LEU A 74 -0.11 -9.35 -6.18
N ASN A 75 0.21 -10.62 -5.97
CA ASN A 75 -0.77 -11.71 -6.07
C ASN A 75 -1.48 -11.88 -4.72
N PHE A 76 -2.59 -11.16 -4.52
CA PHE A 76 -3.31 -11.18 -3.25
C PHE A 76 -3.87 -12.55 -2.87
N TRP A 77 -4.26 -13.36 -3.85
CA TRP A 77 -4.72 -14.72 -3.57
C TRP A 77 -3.56 -15.56 -3.01
N HIS A 78 -2.40 -15.54 -3.67
CA HIS A 78 -1.21 -16.26 -3.20
C HIS A 78 -0.77 -15.77 -1.82
N LEU A 79 -0.74 -14.45 -1.59
CA LEU A 79 -0.45 -13.87 -0.27
C LEU A 79 -1.41 -14.43 0.79
N LEU A 80 -2.71 -14.39 0.52
CA LEU A 80 -3.75 -14.81 1.47
C LEU A 80 -3.66 -16.29 1.86
N ILE A 81 -3.21 -17.18 0.96
CA ILE A 81 -3.11 -18.63 1.23
C ILE A 81 -1.71 -19.10 1.62
N SER A 82 -0.71 -18.22 1.55
CA SER A 82 0.68 -18.57 1.86
C SER A 82 0.87 -18.93 3.35
N SER A 83 1.97 -19.61 3.68
CA SER A 83 2.36 -19.90 5.07
C SER A 83 2.54 -18.63 5.88
N ASP A 84 2.46 -18.71 7.22
CA ASP A 84 2.63 -17.53 8.08
C ASP A 84 4.00 -16.87 7.89
N ASP A 85 5.06 -17.64 7.66
CA ASP A 85 6.40 -17.09 7.37
C ASP A 85 6.43 -16.25 6.09
N THR A 86 5.78 -16.72 5.03
CA THR A 86 5.73 -15.98 3.75
C THR A 86 4.81 -14.77 3.86
N PHE A 87 3.66 -14.96 4.51
CA PHE A 87 2.68 -13.92 4.73
C PHE A 87 3.25 -12.77 5.55
N THR A 88 3.89 -13.07 6.70
CA THR A 88 4.49 -12.07 7.58
C THR A 88 5.69 -11.39 6.96
N HIS A 89 6.55 -12.13 6.25
CA HIS A 89 7.66 -11.54 5.48
C HIS A 89 7.16 -10.45 4.54
N ASP A 90 6.14 -10.74 3.73
CA ASP A 90 5.65 -9.79 2.73
C ASP A 90 4.88 -8.63 3.35
N VAL A 91 3.96 -8.91 4.29
CA VAL A 91 3.12 -7.87 4.93
C VAL A 91 3.96 -6.89 5.75
N LEU A 92 4.86 -7.40 6.59
CA LEU A 92 5.72 -6.54 7.42
C LEU A 92 6.80 -5.88 6.58
N GLY A 93 7.39 -6.62 5.64
CA GLY A 93 8.41 -6.11 4.74
C GLY A 93 7.91 -4.94 3.89
N ILE A 94 6.68 -5.00 3.37
CA ILE A 94 6.06 -3.87 2.65
C ILE A 94 5.98 -2.64 3.54
N GLY A 95 5.46 -2.75 4.77
CA GLY A 95 5.31 -1.61 5.67
C GLY A 95 6.64 -0.97 6.10
N ILE A 96 7.72 -1.76 6.13
CA ILE A 96 9.09 -1.34 6.48
C ILE A 96 9.78 -0.68 5.29
N HIS A 97 9.71 -1.29 4.10
CA HIS A 97 10.51 -0.87 2.94
C HIS A 97 9.80 0.09 2.00
N ILE A 98 8.49 0.34 2.17
CA ILE A 98 7.78 1.30 1.31
C ILE A 98 8.22 2.74 1.57
N ASP A 99 8.57 3.42 0.49
CA ASP A 99 8.57 4.88 0.42
C ASP A 99 7.16 5.38 0.12
N ARG A 100 6.44 5.87 1.14
CA ARG A 100 5.05 6.32 0.97
C ARG A 100 4.90 7.57 0.09
N THR A 101 5.99 8.25 -0.26
CA THR A 101 5.95 9.41 -1.16
C THR A 101 5.82 9.01 -2.63
N ASN A 102 6.36 7.84 -3.01
CA ASN A 102 6.45 7.40 -4.40
C ASN A 102 6.08 5.90 -4.61
N ALA A 103 5.64 5.23 -3.54
CA ALA A 103 5.29 3.82 -3.47
C ALA A 103 6.40 2.83 -3.88
N GLN A 104 7.66 3.26 -3.95
CA GLN A 104 8.78 2.38 -4.26
C GLN A 104 9.17 1.54 -3.04
N LEU A 105 9.62 0.31 -3.29
CA LEU A 105 10.25 -0.52 -2.27
C LEU A 105 11.75 -0.23 -2.26
N ARG A 106 12.30 0.04 -1.07
CA ARG A 106 13.70 0.40 -0.89
C ARG A 106 14.59 -0.83 -0.71
N ASP A 107 15.90 -0.61 -0.71
CA ASP A 107 16.94 -1.59 -0.33
C ASP A 107 17.00 -2.86 -1.17
N GLY A 108 16.43 -2.86 -2.39
CA GLY A 108 16.35 -4.04 -3.25
C GLY A 108 15.41 -5.13 -2.70
N TRP A 109 14.58 -4.81 -1.70
CA TRP A 109 13.64 -5.75 -1.12
C TRP A 109 12.44 -5.98 -2.05
N LEU A 110 11.98 -7.23 -2.14
CA LEU A 110 10.83 -7.61 -2.96
C LEU A 110 9.90 -8.61 -2.25
N PRO A 111 8.57 -8.48 -2.41
CA PRO A 111 7.62 -9.47 -1.92
C PRO A 111 7.83 -10.83 -2.60
N ARG A 112 7.67 -11.90 -1.84
CA ARG A 112 7.70 -13.29 -2.32
C ARG A 112 6.47 -13.62 -3.14
N THR A 113 5.33 -13.00 -2.85
CA THR A 113 4.05 -13.23 -3.55
C THR A 113 3.74 -12.16 -4.59
N ARG A 114 4.76 -11.46 -5.12
CA ARG A 114 4.58 -10.58 -6.27
C ARG A 114 4.11 -11.37 -7.51
N LYS A 115 3.36 -10.73 -8.40
CA LYS A 115 3.00 -11.31 -9.71
C LYS A 115 4.29 -11.43 -10.53
N ASN A 116 4.47 -12.55 -11.23
CA ASN A 116 5.49 -12.62 -12.27
C ASN A 116 5.05 -11.70 -13.41
N LEU A 117 5.88 -10.71 -13.75
CA LEU A 117 5.77 -10.02 -15.03
C LEU A 117 6.35 -11.00 -16.05
N ALA A 118 5.47 -11.62 -16.83
CA ALA A 118 5.85 -12.42 -18.00
C ALA A 118 6.38 -11.49 -19.10
#